data_AF-A0A7Z2VHZ9-F1
#
_entry.id   AF-A0A7Z2VHZ9-F1
#
_cell.length_a   1.000
_cell.length_b   1.000
_cell.length_c   1.000
_cell.angle_alpha   90.00
_cell.angle_beta   90.00
_cell.angle_gamma   90.00
#
_symmetry.space_group_name_H-M   'P 1'
#
loop_
_entity.id
_entity.type
_entity.pdbx_description
1 polymer ?
#
loop_
_entity_poly.entity_id
_entity_poly.type
_entity_poly.pdbx_seq_one_letter_code
_entity_poly.pdbx_strand_id
1 'polypeptide(L)'
;MSNLPMNVPEGAENYKFAELMICLPSDWQVSQEAFETEENYWPIHWLNKMARLPHEYQTWLYLAHTVPNGDPAQPFASNTLFSGMILSVPSVVENLKSFFTLSLPNETEVHFFSLIPLHKEEMDLKLKNGAEVLFEKLEKAGVNEVVNLKRKNVAKKGFLFF
;
A
#
# COMPACT_ATOMS: atom_id res chain seq x y z
N MET A 1 0.26 3.39 15.26
CA MET A 1 0.37 2.10 14.57
C MET A 1 1.22 1.13 15.38
N SER A 2 2.53 1.31 15.55
CA SER A 2 3.33 0.37 16.37
C SER A 2 3.02 0.31 17.86
N ASN A 3 2.47 1.37 18.47
CA ASN A 3 2.22 1.39 19.93
C ASN A 3 0.81 0.90 20.33
N LEU A 4 -0.04 0.56 19.36
CA LEU A 4 -1.38 0.04 19.60
C LEU A 4 -1.56 -1.24 18.80
N PRO A 5 -1.96 -2.36 19.41
CA PRO A 5 -2.17 -3.60 18.68
C PRO A 5 -3.37 -3.48 17.73
N MET A 6 -3.24 -4.05 16.54
CA MET A 6 -4.34 -4.31 15.62
C MET A 6 -5.20 -5.47 16.14
N ASN A 7 -6.46 -5.54 15.69
CA ASN A 7 -7.34 -6.66 16.00
C ASN A 7 -7.13 -7.78 14.98
N VAL A 8 -6.21 -8.69 15.29
CA VAL A 8 -5.85 -9.83 14.42
C VAL A 8 -6.72 -11.06 14.71
N PRO A 9 -6.90 -11.96 13.73
CA PRO A 9 -7.54 -13.26 13.97
C PRO A 9 -6.67 -14.17 14.85
N GLU A 10 -7.30 -15.20 15.42
CA GLU A 10 -6.62 -16.27 16.16
C GLU A 10 -5.53 -16.92 15.29
N GLY A 11 -4.33 -17.08 15.84
CA GLY A 11 -3.16 -17.64 15.15
C GLY A 11 -2.31 -16.60 14.40
N ALA A 12 -2.71 -15.33 14.38
CA ALA A 12 -1.95 -14.23 13.78
C ALA A 12 -1.40 -13.25 14.83
N GLU A 13 -1.22 -13.67 16.09
CA GLU A 13 -0.86 -12.81 17.21
C GLU A 13 0.48 -12.08 17.04
N ASN A 14 1.42 -12.66 16.31
CA ASN A 14 2.71 -12.03 16.01
C ASN A 14 2.54 -10.81 15.09
N TYR A 15 1.45 -10.72 14.34
CA TYR A 15 1.16 -9.61 13.41
C TYR A 15 0.34 -8.48 14.02
N LYS A 16 0.22 -8.44 15.36
CA LYS A 16 -0.55 -7.40 16.06
C LYS A 16 0.05 -6.00 15.90
N PHE A 17 1.34 -5.89 15.64
CA PHE A 17 2.00 -4.60 15.47
C PHE A 17 2.60 -4.50 14.07
N ALA A 18 2.27 -3.41 13.39
CA ALA A 18 2.76 -3.13 12.06
C ALA A 18 3.13 -1.66 11.91
N GLU A 19 4.09 -1.40 11.03
CA GLU A 19 4.39 -0.08 10.51
C GLU A 19 4.17 -0.08 8.99
N LEU A 20 3.65 1.06 8.51
CA LEU A 20 3.37 1.26 7.09
C LEU A 20 4.41 2.20 6.49
N MET A 21 4.86 1.87 5.29
CA MET A 21 5.77 2.72 4.52
C MET A 21 5.23 2.96 3.10
N ILE A 22 5.59 4.10 2.54
CA ILE A 22 5.42 4.42 1.13
C ILE A 22 6.68 5.13 0.68
N CYS A 23 7.18 4.83 -0.52
CA CYS A 23 8.36 5.49 -1.07
C CYS A 23 7.93 6.51 -2.12
N LEU A 24 8.46 7.73 -2.02
CA LEU A 24 8.20 8.80 -2.97
C LEU A 24 9.42 9.02 -3.85
N PRO A 25 9.25 9.40 -5.12
CA PRO A 25 10.38 9.77 -5.96
C PRO A 25 11.05 11.03 -5.38
N SER A 26 12.34 11.21 -5.65
CA SER A 26 13.16 12.28 -5.05
C SER A 26 12.70 13.69 -5.39
N ASP A 27 11.90 13.85 -6.45
CA ASP A 27 11.33 15.11 -6.92
C ASP A 27 9.93 15.40 -6.35
N TRP A 28 9.39 14.52 -5.50
CA TRP A 28 8.09 14.74 -4.84
C TRP A 28 8.16 15.93 -3.88
N GLN A 29 7.15 16.80 -3.94
CA GLN A 29 7.10 18.01 -3.11
C GLN A 29 6.56 17.67 -1.71
N VAL A 30 7.38 17.89 -0.67
CA VAL A 30 7.08 17.48 0.73
C VAL A 30 7.11 18.64 1.75
N SER A 31 7.04 19.89 1.28
CA SER A 31 6.94 21.03 2.19
C SER A 31 5.51 21.18 2.73
N GLN A 32 5.36 21.95 3.82
CA GLN A 32 4.04 22.23 4.38
C GLN A 32 3.14 22.94 3.38
N GLU A 33 3.69 23.89 2.60
CA GLU A 33 2.97 24.61 1.55
C GLU A 33 2.57 23.67 0.40
N ALA A 34 3.46 22.74 0.00
CA ALA A 34 3.14 21.78 -1.05
C ALA A 34 1.97 20.87 -0.67
N PHE A 35 1.88 20.50 0.61
CA PHE A 35 0.79 19.68 1.15
C PHE A 35 -0.56 20.40 1.27
N GLU A 36 -0.66 21.69 0.93
CA GLU A 36 -1.96 22.36 0.73
C GLU A 36 -2.69 21.86 -0.53
N THR A 37 -1.97 21.15 -1.42
CA THR A 37 -2.52 20.54 -2.64
C THR A 37 -2.60 19.03 -2.50
N GLU A 38 -3.78 18.45 -2.80
CA GLU A 38 -4.01 17.01 -2.64
C GLU A 38 -3.11 16.17 -3.55
N GLU A 39 -2.71 16.70 -4.71
CA GLU A 39 -1.76 16.09 -5.65
C GLU A 39 -0.43 15.69 -5.00
N ASN A 40 0.02 16.46 -4.01
CA ASN A 40 1.24 16.21 -3.24
C ASN A 40 0.96 15.53 -1.90
N TYR A 41 -0.21 15.77 -1.30
CA TYR A 41 -0.55 15.33 0.04
C TYR A 41 -1.13 13.92 0.13
N TRP A 42 -1.78 13.42 -0.94
CA TRP A 42 -2.46 12.13 -0.91
C TRP A 42 -1.61 10.96 -0.37
N PRO A 43 -0.28 10.85 -0.60
CA PRO A 43 0.50 9.74 -0.04
C PRO A 43 0.52 9.76 1.50
N ILE A 44 0.66 10.95 2.08
CA ILE A 44 0.67 11.16 3.54
C ILE A 44 -0.74 11.01 4.11
N HIS A 45 -1.75 11.53 3.41
CA HIS A 45 -3.15 11.28 3.76
C HIS A 45 -3.45 9.79 3.84
N TRP A 46 -3.00 9.00 2.86
CA TRP A 46 -3.21 7.56 2.81
C TRP A 46 -2.43 6.79 3.87
N LEU A 47 -1.18 7.16 4.17
CA LEU A 47 -0.47 6.61 5.32
C LEU A 47 -1.27 6.80 6.61
N ASN A 48 -1.78 8.01 6.87
CA ASN A 48 -2.59 8.31 8.05
C ASN A 48 -3.91 7.53 8.07
N LYS A 49 -4.60 7.44 6.94
CA LYS A 49 -5.87 6.73 6.81
C LYS A 49 -5.68 5.23 7.09
N MET A 50 -4.70 4.61 6.45
CA MET A 50 -4.38 3.20 6.64
C MET A 50 -3.91 2.93 8.08
N ALA A 51 -3.18 3.87 8.69
CA ALA A 51 -2.72 3.78 10.07
C ALA A 51 -3.83 3.83 11.13
N ARG A 52 -5.01 4.37 10.79
CA ARG A 52 -6.15 4.43 11.72
C ARG A 52 -7.13 3.29 11.52
N LEU A 53 -7.21 2.79 10.29
CA LEU A 53 -8.18 1.78 9.85
C LEU A 53 -8.26 0.55 10.78
N PRO A 54 -7.17 -0.11 11.19
CA PRO A 54 -7.23 -1.23 12.13
C PRO A 54 -7.97 -0.90 13.44
N HIS A 55 -7.75 0.29 13.97
CA HIS A 55 -8.28 0.70 15.27
C HIS A 55 -9.71 1.22 15.16
N GLU A 56 -10.03 1.97 14.11
CA GLU A 56 -11.38 2.50 13.88
C GLU A 56 -12.39 1.39 13.57
N TYR A 57 -11.97 0.36 12.81
CA TYR A 57 -12.85 -0.70 12.34
C TYR A 57 -12.63 -2.06 13.04
N GLN A 58 -11.82 -2.09 14.11
CA GLN A 58 -11.50 -3.32 14.85
C GLN A 58 -11.03 -4.44 13.93
N THR A 59 -10.07 -4.12 13.06
CA THR A 59 -9.50 -5.02 12.05
C THR A 59 -7.97 -4.97 12.09
N TRP A 60 -7.33 -5.52 11.05
CA TRP A 60 -5.89 -5.59 10.90
C TRP A 60 -5.48 -5.41 9.44
N LEU A 61 -4.22 -5.06 9.25
CA LEU A 61 -3.60 -4.92 7.95
C LEU A 61 -2.54 -6.00 7.77
N TYR A 62 -2.57 -6.65 6.62
CA TYR A 62 -1.64 -7.73 6.29
C TYR A 62 -1.32 -7.75 4.80
N LEU A 63 -0.34 -8.56 4.42
CA LEU A 63 0.06 -8.78 3.04
C LEU A 63 -1.16 -9.00 2.13
N ALA A 64 -1.14 -8.36 0.98
CA ALA A 64 -2.17 -8.40 -0.04
C ALA A 64 -3.53 -7.79 0.35
N HIS A 65 -3.73 -7.26 1.56
CA HIS A 65 -4.96 -6.51 1.86
C HIS A 65 -5.04 -5.26 0.97
N THR A 66 -6.25 -4.95 0.51
CA THR A 66 -6.51 -3.79 -0.36
C THR A 66 -7.57 -2.89 0.26
N VAL A 67 -7.36 -1.58 0.16
CA VAL A 67 -8.29 -0.56 0.66
C VAL A 67 -8.62 0.42 -0.47
N PRO A 68 -9.86 0.45 -0.98
CA PRO A 68 -10.26 1.38 -2.03
C PRO A 68 -10.52 2.78 -1.47
N ASN A 69 -10.41 3.80 -2.32
CA ASN A 69 -10.82 5.16 -1.99
C ASN A 69 -12.33 5.35 -2.12
N GLY A 70 -13.08 4.86 -1.12
CA GLY A 70 -14.53 4.84 -1.14
C GLY A 70 -15.10 3.72 -2.01
N ASP A 71 -16.43 3.71 -2.12
CA ASP A 71 -17.18 2.76 -2.94
C ASP A 71 -18.29 3.53 -3.71
N PRO A 72 -18.17 3.71 -5.04
CA PRO A 72 -17.12 3.17 -5.90
C PRO A 72 -15.76 3.87 -5.71
N ALA A 73 -14.66 3.12 -5.89
CA ALA A 73 -13.30 3.63 -5.74
C ALA A 73 -13.01 4.85 -6.64
N GLN A 74 -12.61 5.96 -6.03
CA GLN A 74 -12.30 7.23 -6.72
C GLN A 74 -10.78 7.50 -6.79
N PRO A 75 -10.30 8.22 -7.81
CA PRO A 75 -8.91 8.68 -7.83
C PRO A 75 -8.50 9.44 -6.56
N PHE A 76 -7.23 9.33 -6.16
CA PHE A 76 -6.72 10.01 -4.96
C PHE A 76 -6.63 11.52 -5.11
N ALA A 77 -6.27 12.00 -6.31
CA ALA A 77 -6.10 13.41 -6.65
C ALA A 77 -6.32 13.60 -8.15
N SER A 78 -6.37 14.85 -8.62
CA SER A 78 -6.65 15.16 -10.03
C SER A 78 -5.54 14.71 -11.00
N ASN A 79 -4.31 14.54 -10.50
CA ASN A 79 -3.13 14.18 -11.27
C ASN A 79 -2.87 12.67 -11.39
N THR A 80 -3.74 11.82 -10.84
CA THR A 80 -3.55 10.36 -10.84
C THR A 80 -4.86 9.61 -11.02
N LEU A 81 -4.78 8.38 -11.51
CA LEU A 81 -5.91 7.44 -11.58
C LEU A 81 -5.81 6.31 -10.54
N PHE A 82 -4.83 6.38 -9.64
CA PHE A 82 -4.77 5.48 -8.49
C PHE A 82 -5.95 5.73 -7.57
N SER A 83 -6.63 4.67 -7.18
CA SER A 83 -7.92 4.72 -6.48
C SER A 83 -8.00 3.72 -5.32
N GLY A 84 -6.90 3.11 -4.92
CA GLY A 84 -6.81 2.26 -3.73
C GLY A 84 -5.37 1.85 -3.43
N MET A 85 -5.15 1.26 -2.26
CA MET A 85 -3.83 0.79 -1.82
C MET A 85 -3.83 -0.72 -1.67
N ILE A 86 -2.69 -1.37 -1.95
CA ILE A 86 -2.39 -2.74 -1.53
C ILE A 86 -1.19 -2.76 -0.60
N LEU A 87 -1.20 -3.67 0.37
CA LEU A 87 -0.03 -3.95 1.21
C LEU A 87 0.87 -5.00 0.57
N SER A 88 2.17 -4.71 0.51
CA SER A 88 3.21 -5.65 0.09
C SER A 88 4.31 -5.74 1.15
N VAL A 89 5.20 -6.73 0.98
CA VAL A 89 6.49 -6.70 1.67
C VAL A 89 7.39 -5.62 1.03
N PRO A 90 8.29 -4.99 1.79
CA PRO A 90 9.30 -4.10 1.23
C PRO A 90 10.16 -4.81 0.18
N SER A 91 10.43 -4.15 -0.94
CA SER A 91 11.19 -4.72 -2.06
C SER A 91 12.41 -3.89 -2.46
N VAL A 92 12.46 -2.61 -2.07
CA VAL A 92 13.61 -1.73 -2.38
C VAL A 92 14.70 -1.71 -1.31
N VAL A 93 14.55 -2.53 -0.27
CA VAL A 93 15.49 -2.64 0.84
C VAL A 93 16.58 -3.68 0.53
N GLU A 94 17.81 -3.44 0.98
CA GLU A 94 18.95 -4.33 0.66
C GLU A 94 18.76 -5.76 1.19
N ASN A 95 18.22 -5.91 2.40
CA ASN A 95 17.96 -7.20 3.03
C ASN A 95 16.58 -7.22 3.66
N LEU A 96 15.64 -7.88 2.97
CA LEU A 96 14.26 -8.01 3.42
C LEU A 96 14.14 -8.73 4.76
N LYS A 97 14.94 -9.78 5.02
CA LYS A 97 14.83 -10.55 6.27
C LYS A 97 15.15 -9.70 7.49
N SER A 98 16.19 -8.86 7.41
CA SER A 98 16.56 -7.96 8.51
C SER A 98 15.67 -6.73 8.59
N PHE A 99 15.05 -6.32 7.49
CA PHE A 99 14.21 -5.11 7.45
C PHE A 99 12.77 -5.38 7.88
N PHE A 100 12.21 -6.52 7.48
CA PHE A 100 10.77 -6.78 7.62
C PHE A 100 10.29 -6.79 9.08
N THR A 101 11.14 -7.20 10.03
CA THR A 101 10.76 -7.37 11.43
C THR A 101 11.70 -6.62 12.35
N LEU A 102 11.15 -5.73 13.16
CA LEU A 102 11.83 -5.13 14.30
C LEU A 102 11.41 -5.86 15.59
N SER A 103 12.38 -6.52 16.24
CA SER A 103 12.17 -7.17 17.54
C SER A 103 12.41 -6.18 18.67
N LEU A 104 11.43 -6.03 19.57
CA LEU A 104 11.51 -5.21 20.78
C LEU A 104 11.88 -6.05 22.02
N PRO A 105 12.36 -5.44 23.12
CA PRO A 105 12.87 -6.17 24.30
C PRO A 105 11.88 -7.10 25.01
N ASN A 106 10.58 -7.00 24.72
CA ASN A 106 9.49 -7.77 25.32
C ASN A 106 8.93 -8.85 24.39
N GLU A 107 9.73 -9.36 23.45
CA GLU A 107 9.32 -10.32 22.41
C GLU A 107 8.22 -9.80 21.48
N THR A 108 7.95 -8.49 21.49
CA THR A 108 7.06 -7.86 20.52
C THR A 108 7.78 -7.70 19.19
N GLU A 109 7.14 -8.18 18.13
CA GLU A 109 7.57 -7.99 16.75
C GLU A 109 6.73 -6.88 16.11
N VAL A 110 7.41 -5.96 15.41
CA VAL A 110 6.78 -4.96 14.56
C VAL A 110 7.13 -5.28 13.12
N HIS A 111 6.11 -5.50 12.29
CA HIS A 111 6.31 -5.84 10.88
C HIS A 111 6.12 -4.63 9.96
N PHE A 112 7.03 -4.45 9.02
CA PHE A 112 6.97 -3.35 8.05
C PHE A 112 6.27 -3.80 6.77
N PHE A 113 5.22 -3.08 6.38
CA PHE A 113 4.53 -3.28 5.10
C PHE A 113 4.60 -2.04 4.24
N SER A 114 4.87 -2.26 2.95
CA SER A 114 4.84 -1.21 1.95
C SER A 114 3.44 -1.03 1.38
N LEU A 115 3.07 0.23 1.14
CA LEU A 115 1.86 0.59 0.41
C LEU A 115 2.19 0.78 -1.07
N ILE A 116 1.47 0.07 -1.92
CA ILE A 116 1.52 0.26 -3.37
C ILE A 116 0.17 0.82 -3.83
N PRO A 117 0.14 2.00 -4.48
CA PRO A 117 -1.08 2.56 -5.02
C PRO A 117 -1.52 1.76 -6.25
N LEU A 118 -2.82 1.44 -6.33
CA LEU A 118 -3.45 0.64 -7.38
C LEU A 118 -4.50 1.44 -8.14
N HIS A 119 -4.64 1.13 -9.42
CA HIS A 119 -5.82 1.48 -10.20
C HIS A 119 -7.01 0.61 -9.81
N LYS A 120 -8.22 1.10 -10.08
CA LYS A 120 -9.45 0.33 -9.86
C LYS A 120 -9.41 -1.04 -10.53
N GLU A 121 -8.98 -1.11 -11.79
CA GLU A 121 -8.96 -2.37 -12.54
C GLU A 121 -7.94 -3.37 -11.99
N GLU A 122 -6.88 -2.90 -11.31
CA GLU A 122 -5.89 -3.75 -10.63
C GLU A 122 -6.50 -4.36 -9.35
N MET A 123 -7.27 -3.58 -8.59
CA MET A 123 -8.06 -4.11 -7.47
C MET A 123 -9.13 -5.10 -7.96
N ASP A 124 -9.83 -4.79 -9.05
CA ASP A 124 -10.83 -5.69 -9.65
C ASP A 124 -10.18 -7.00 -10.13
N LEU A 125 -8.96 -6.93 -10.70
CA LEU A 125 -8.20 -8.10 -11.09
C LEU A 125 -7.87 -8.97 -9.88
N LYS A 126 -7.39 -8.39 -8.78
CA LYS A 126 -7.14 -9.12 -7.54
C LYS A 126 -8.41 -9.81 -7.03
N LEU A 127 -9.53 -9.11 -7.00
CA LEU A 127 -10.81 -9.68 -6.52
C LEU A 127 -11.27 -10.86 -7.38
N LYS A 128 -11.03 -10.83 -8.70
CA LYS A 128 -11.45 -11.88 -9.63
C LYS A 128 -10.47 -13.05 -9.74
N ASN A 129 -9.18 -12.77 -9.68
CA ASN A 129 -8.12 -13.72 -10.04
C ASN A 129 -7.14 -14.02 -8.91
N GLY A 130 -7.27 -13.36 -7.76
CA GLY A 130 -6.38 -13.53 -6.62
C GLY A 130 -5.20 -12.55 -6.60
N ALA A 131 -4.59 -12.41 -5.42
CA ALA A 131 -3.48 -11.48 -5.20
C ALA A 131 -2.20 -11.88 -5.94
N GLU A 132 -1.92 -13.18 -6.03
CA GLU A 132 -0.73 -13.70 -6.72
C GLU A 132 -0.68 -13.25 -8.19
N VAL A 133 -1.79 -13.36 -8.91
CA VAL A 133 -1.92 -12.90 -10.31
C VAL A 133 -1.66 -11.40 -10.44
N LEU A 134 -2.12 -10.59 -9.48
CA LEU A 134 -1.83 -9.15 -9.49
C LEU A 134 -0.35 -8.88 -9.21
N PHE A 135 0.24 -9.51 -8.18
CA PHE A 135 1.64 -9.32 -7.83
C PHE A 135 2.59 -9.72 -8.96
N GLU A 136 2.35 -10.84 -9.63
CA GLU A 136 3.15 -11.23 -10.80
C GLU A 136 3.12 -10.17 -11.91
N LYS A 137 1.96 -9.55 -12.15
CA LYS A 137 1.82 -8.52 -13.17
C LYS A 137 2.50 -7.21 -12.78
N LEU A 138 2.41 -6.83 -11.50
CA LEU A 138 3.12 -5.68 -10.94
C LEU A 138 4.63 -5.90 -11.06
N GLU A 139 5.13 -7.07 -10.66
CA GLU A 139 6.53 -7.45 -10.74
C GLU A 139 7.04 -7.44 -12.19
N LYS A 140 6.33 -8.08 -13.12
CA LYS A 140 6.66 -8.08 -14.56
C LYS A 140 6.70 -6.66 -15.15
N ALA A 141 5.93 -5.72 -14.58
CA ALA A 141 5.92 -4.32 -14.97
C ALA A 141 6.94 -3.45 -14.20
N GLY A 142 7.73 -4.04 -13.30
CA GLY A 142 8.71 -3.33 -12.47
C GLY A 142 8.07 -2.40 -11.44
N VAL A 143 6.84 -2.68 -11.00
CA VAL A 143 6.14 -1.89 -9.98
C VAL A 143 6.56 -2.33 -8.59
N ASN A 144 6.97 -1.38 -7.77
CA ASN A 144 7.34 -1.54 -6.36
C ASN A 144 6.70 -0.44 -5.51
N GLU A 145 7.17 -0.25 -4.28
CA GLU A 145 6.67 0.76 -3.33
C GLU A 145 7.05 2.22 -3.66
N VAL A 146 7.90 2.46 -4.66
CA VAL A 146 8.21 3.81 -5.13
C VAL A 146 7.08 4.30 -6.04
N VAL A 147 6.39 5.35 -5.61
CA VAL A 147 5.27 5.94 -6.35
C VAL A 147 5.72 6.42 -7.72
N ASN A 148 5.11 5.86 -8.77
CA ASN A 148 5.29 6.30 -10.14
C ASN A 148 3.94 6.64 -10.78
N LEU A 149 3.58 7.93 -10.80
CA LEU A 149 2.33 8.42 -11.39
C LEU A 149 2.20 8.13 -12.89
N LYS A 150 3.31 7.88 -13.59
CA LYS A 150 3.33 7.63 -15.04
C LYS A 150 3.23 6.15 -15.40
N ARG A 151 3.21 5.24 -14.41
CA ARG A 151 3.14 3.80 -14.67
C ARG A 151 1.82 3.43 -15.34
N LYS A 152 1.86 2.44 -16.24
CA LYS A 152 0.64 1.91 -16.86
C LYS A 152 -0.11 1.01 -15.86
N ASN A 153 -1.42 0.95 -16.03
CA ASN A 153 -2.27 -0.03 -15.37
C ASN A 153 -1.97 -1.44 -15.92
N VAL A 154 -1.65 -2.39 -15.04
CA VAL A 154 -1.24 -3.76 -15.44
C VAL A 154 -2.42 -4.72 -15.71
N ALA A 155 -3.64 -4.28 -15.38
CA ALA A 155 -4.88 -4.99 -15.59
C ALA A 155 -5.63 -4.56 -16.87
N LYS A 156 -5.29 -3.41 -17.47
CA LYS A 156 -5.84 -3.02 -18.77
C LYS A 156 -5.25 -3.90 -19.88
N LYS A 157 -6.13 -4.57 -20.65
CA LYS A 157 -5.72 -5.19 -21.91
C LYS A 157 -5.25 -4.09 -22.85
N GLY A 158 -4.03 -4.21 -23.38
CA GLY A 158 -3.61 -3.37 -24.49
C GLY A 158 -4.60 -3.55 -25.64
N PHE A 159 -5.06 -2.45 -26.24
CA PHE A 159 -5.77 -2.50 -27.51
C PHE A 159 -4.76 -3.05 -28.55
N LEU A 160 -4.82 -4.36 -28.79
CA LEU A 160 -4.23 -4.95 -29.98
C LEU A 160 -5.13 -4.53 -31.14
N PHE A 161 -4.67 -3.55 -31.91
CA PHE A 161 -5.16 -3.33 -33.27
C PHE A 161 -4.74 -4.58 -34.07
N PHE A 162 -5.74 -5.38 -34.46
CA PHE A 162 -5.61 -6.34 -35.56
C PHE A 162 -5.99 -5.66 -36.87
#